data_AF-A0A534NRA5-F1
#
_entry.id   AF-A0A534NRA5-F1
#
_cell.length_a   1.000
_cell.length_b   1.000
_cell.length_c   1.000
_cell.angle_alpha   90.00
_cell.angle_beta   90.00
_cell.angle_gamma   90.00
#
_symmetry.space_group_name_H-M   'P 1'
#
loop_
_entity.id
_entity.type
_entity.pdbx_description
1 polymer ?
#
loop_
_entity_poly.entity_id
_entity_poly.type
_entity_poly.pdbx_seq_one_letter_code
_entity_poly.pdbx_strand_id
1 'polypeptide(L)'
;MATLLGVDVPTLKSVLTSWGPGKYDAEIFLDGNPTLHAPEVNSSATLIPPAYGLRGVNMHTYTGWGSITQWNAFVAVLEMHGQGSYTDTRLDNSAKFPVAAAPANHMGHTVPPAGQPDLVTSKLGALEFYELALEAPTPPAGSFDAAAAKRGEALFTGAAKCATCHVAPLYTDAGWNMHDGAEIGIDNIQANRSPDGKYRTTPLHGLFAHDAMTTNPAAKGRYYHDGRFATLDDVVAHYNTAMSLALSPAEQSDLVQYLKSL
;
A
#
# COMPACT_ATOMS: atom_id res chain seq x y z
N MET A 1 -23.02 -4.11 3.16
CA MET A 1 -22.23 -3.03 3.78
C MET A 1 -23.01 -2.14 4.74
N ALA A 2 -24.02 -1.34 4.33
CA ALA A 2 -24.71 -0.41 5.26
C ALA A 2 -25.32 -1.11 6.49
N THR A 3 -26.03 -2.22 6.27
CA THR A 3 -26.53 -3.10 7.33
C THR A 3 -25.43 -3.69 8.22
N LEU A 4 -24.31 -4.10 7.60
CA LEU A 4 -23.15 -4.66 8.32
C LEU A 4 -22.54 -3.63 9.28
N LEU A 5 -22.49 -2.37 8.86
CA LEU A 5 -21.93 -1.26 9.63
C LEU A 5 -22.95 -0.58 10.56
N GLY A 6 -24.22 -0.99 10.53
CA GLY A 6 -25.27 -0.39 11.35
C GLY A 6 -25.59 1.07 11.00
N VAL A 7 -25.35 1.49 9.76
CA VAL A 7 -25.60 2.87 9.27
C VAL A 7 -26.60 2.88 8.12
N ASP A 8 -27.17 4.05 7.82
CA ASP A 8 -28.01 4.19 6.63
C ASP A 8 -27.18 4.27 5.33
N VAL A 9 -27.86 4.04 4.20
CA VAL A 9 -27.22 4.05 2.88
C VAL A 9 -26.63 5.43 2.52
N PRO A 10 -27.31 6.56 2.79
CA PRO A 10 -26.70 7.89 2.60
C PRO A 10 -25.38 8.10 3.36
N THR A 11 -25.29 7.74 4.63
CA THR A 11 -24.06 7.82 5.45
C THR A 11 -22.95 6.99 4.84
N LEU A 12 -23.24 5.72 4.49
CA LEU A 12 -22.26 4.88 3.81
C LEU A 12 -21.78 5.52 2.50
N LYS A 13 -22.71 5.98 1.65
CA LYS A 13 -22.35 6.62 0.38
C LYS A 13 -21.45 7.82 0.58
N SER A 14 -21.71 8.65 1.59
CA SER A 14 -20.87 9.80 1.93
C SER A 14 -19.42 9.39 2.17
N VAL A 15 -19.21 8.34 2.99
CA VAL A 15 -17.87 7.75 3.24
C VAL A 15 -17.24 7.22 1.96
N LEU A 16 -17.94 6.38 1.19
CA LEU A 16 -17.38 5.78 -0.02
C LEU A 16 -17.00 6.84 -1.06
N THR A 17 -17.76 7.93 -1.17
CA THR A 17 -17.47 9.02 -2.10
C THR A 17 -16.36 9.97 -1.61
N SER A 18 -15.97 9.90 -0.33
CA SER A 18 -14.92 10.76 0.21
C SER A 18 -13.50 10.27 -0.10
N TRP A 19 -13.35 9.00 -0.50
CA TRP A 19 -12.05 8.37 -0.73
C TRP A 19 -11.22 9.07 -1.80
N GLY A 20 -11.88 9.62 -2.83
CA GLY A 20 -11.20 10.24 -3.94
C GLY A 20 -10.57 9.24 -4.92
N PRO A 21 -9.94 9.75 -5.99
CA PRO A 21 -9.44 8.92 -7.09
C PRO A 21 -8.31 7.96 -6.67
N GLY A 22 -8.36 6.73 -7.17
CA GLY A 22 -7.29 5.74 -7.00
C GLY A 22 -7.15 5.20 -5.57
N LYS A 23 -8.12 5.49 -4.70
CA LYS A 23 -8.11 5.09 -3.30
C LYS A 23 -9.21 4.08 -2.98
N TYR A 24 -8.92 3.22 -2.01
CA TYR A 24 -9.85 2.22 -1.49
C TYR A 24 -9.55 1.95 -0.01
N ASP A 25 -10.58 1.86 0.82
CA ASP A 25 -10.44 1.48 2.23
C ASP A 25 -10.86 0.01 2.39
N ALA A 26 -9.85 -0.87 2.47
CA ALA A 26 -10.03 -2.31 2.63
C ALA A 26 -10.35 -2.73 4.08
N GLU A 27 -10.34 -1.79 5.02
CA GLU A 27 -10.45 -2.08 6.46
C GLU A 27 -11.79 -1.59 7.03
N ILE A 28 -12.48 -0.68 6.34
CA ILE A 28 -13.73 -0.06 6.82
C ILE A 28 -14.81 -1.08 7.22
N PHE A 29 -14.89 -2.22 6.54
CA PHE A 29 -15.89 -3.25 6.83
C PHE A 29 -15.46 -4.22 7.95
N LEU A 30 -14.24 -4.06 8.45
CA LEU A 30 -13.67 -4.81 9.57
C LEU A 30 -13.70 -3.99 10.85
N ASP A 31 -13.31 -2.71 10.78
CA ASP A 31 -13.22 -1.81 11.93
C ASP A 31 -14.42 -0.87 12.08
N GLY A 32 -15.17 -0.63 11.01
CA GLY A 32 -16.32 0.27 10.98
C GLY A 32 -15.99 1.74 11.18
N ASN A 33 -14.72 2.15 11.07
CA ASN A 33 -14.27 3.49 11.44
C ASN A 33 -13.72 4.30 10.25
N PRO A 34 -14.55 5.17 9.64
CA PRO A 34 -14.14 5.95 8.47
C PRO A 34 -13.24 7.15 8.81
N THR A 35 -13.01 7.43 10.09
CA THR A 35 -12.27 8.63 10.55
C THR A 35 -10.84 8.32 11.00
N LEU A 36 -10.35 7.08 10.83
CA LEU A 36 -8.98 6.69 11.15
C LEU A 36 -8.02 7.11 10.03
N HIS A 37 -7.80 8.43 9.91
CA HIS A 37 -6.85 9.00 8.97
C HIS A 37 -6.04 10.12 9.59
N ALA A 38 -4.86 10.39 9.02
CA ALA A 38 -4.02 11.49 9.47
C ALA A 38 -4.72 12.85 9.24
N PRO A 39 -4.44 13.89 10.05
CA PRO A 39 -5.06 15.21 9.91
C PRO A 39 -4.79 15.88 8.55
N GLU A 40 -3.67 15.54 7.91
CA GLU A 40 -3.24 16.10 6.63
C GLU A 40 -3.99 15.50 5.44
N VAL A 41 -4.75 14.42 5.66
CA VAL A 41 -5.60 13.78 4.65
C VAL A 41 -7.06 13.76 5.12
N ASN A 42 -8.00 13.64 4.18
CA ASN A 42 -9.43 13.71 4.43
C ASN A 42 -10.14 12.35 4.36
N SER A 43 -9.39 11.26 4.32
CA SER A 43 -9.91 9.92 4.12
C SER A 43 -8.98 8.85 4.68
N SER A 44 -9.58 7.80 5.26
CA SER A 44 -8.90 6.59 5.73
C SER A 44 -8.57 5.60 4.61
N ALA A 45 -8.97 5.91 3.37
CA ALA A 45 -8.65 5.10 2.20
C ALA A 45 -7.20 5.31 1.76
N THR A 46 -6.52 4.21 1.46
CA THR A 46 -5.17 4.22 0.90
C THR A 46 -5.23 4.24 -0.62
N LEU A 47 -4.16 4.72 -1.27
CA LEU A 47 -3.90 4.40 -2.66
C LEU A 47 -3.81 2.88 -2.84
N ILE A 48 -3.96 2.42 -4.08
CA ILE A 48 -3.70 1.02 -4.42
C ILE A 48 -2.18 0.76 -4.26
N PRO A 49 -1.75 -0.31 -3.56
CA PRO A 49 -0.33 -0.67 -3.46
C PRO A 49 0.32 -0.94 -4.81
N PRO A 50 1.65 -0.79 -4.96
CA PRO A 50 2.31 -1.09 -6.23
C PRO A 50 2.14 -2.55 -6.63
N ALA A 51 1.91 -2.77 -7.92
CA ALA A 51 1.80 -4.10 -8.53
C ALA A 51 3.13 -4.64 -9.07
N TYR A 52 4.15 -3.78 -9.22
CA TYR A 52 5.46 -4.15 -9.75
C TYR A 52 6.47 -4.36 -8.62
N GLY A 53 7.52 -5.15 -8.90
CA GLY A 53 8.64 -5.34 -7.96
C GLY A 53 8.29 -6.19 -6.73
N LEU A 54 7.25 -7.03 -6.82
CA LEU A 54 6.80 -7.88 -5.70
C LEU A 54 7.61 -9.19 -5.53
N ARG A 55 8.48 -9.52 -6.49
CA ARG A 55 9.33 -10.71 -6.41
C ARG A 55 10.29 -10.64 -5.22
N GLY A 56 10.23 -11.64 -4.34
CA GLY A 56 11.06 -11.68 -3.13
C GLY A 56 10.49 -10.89 -1.96
N VAL A 57 9.30 -10.29 -2.12
CA VAL A 57 8.55 -9.64 -1.05
C VAL A 57 7.59 -10.65 -0.43
N ASN A 58 7.51 -10.69 0.89
CA ASN A 58 6.63 -11.60 1.64
C ASN A 58 5.33 -10.94 2.11
N MET A 59 5.31 -9.62 2.26
CA MET A 59 4.18 -8.82 2.73
C MET A 59 3.77 -7.78 1.66
N HIS A 60 2.50 -7.64 1.29
CA HIS A 60 2.18 -7.00 0.00
C HIS A 60 1.46 -5.64 0.08
N THR A 61 0.68 -5.37 1.11
CA THR A 61 0.10 -4.03 1.28
C THR A 61 1.10 -3.00 1.78
N TYR A 62 0.70 -1.73 1.79
CA TYR A 62 1.45 -0.65 2.45
C TYR A 62 1.69 -0.92 3.94
N THR A 63 0.78 -1.61 4.60
CA THR A 63 0.87 -1.99 6.02
C THR A 63 1.47 -3.36 6.23
N GLY A 64 1.98 -3.98 5.16
CA GLY A 64 2.57 -5.30 5.16
C GLY A 64 1.65 -6.38 5.71
N TRP A 65 0.34 -6.26 5.55
CA TRP A 65 -0.58 -7.30 5.94
C TRP A 65 -0.47 -8.45 4.93
N GLY A 66 0.08 -9.59 5.32
CA GLY A 66 -0.05 -10.86 4.59
C GLY A 66 0.63 -11.00 3.20
N SER A 67 0.67 -12.24 2.71
CA SER A 67 1.20 -12.58 1.37
C SER A 67 0.21 -12.26 0.24
N ILE A 68 0.65 -12.35 -1.02
CA ILE A 68 -0.23 -12.23 -2.21
C ILE A 68 -1.41 -13.20 -2.12
N THR A 69 -1.12 -14.48 -1.87
CA THR A 69 -2.14 -15.53 -1.76
C THR A 69 -3.18 -15.19 -0.69
N GLN A 70 -2.73 -14.67 0.46
CA GLN A 70 -3.60 -14.25 1.55
C GLN A 70 -4.46 -13.05 1.14
N TRP A 71 -3.89 -12.01 0.55
CA TRP A 71 -4.66 -10.83 0.12
C TRP A 71 -5.66 -11.16 -0.98
N ASN A 72 -5.28 -12.01 -1.93
CA ASN A 72 -6.18 -12.46 -2.97
C ASN A 72 -7.37 -13.25 -2.41
N ALA A 73 -7.14 -14.08 -1.39
CA ALA A 73 -8.23 -14.73 -0.66
C ALA A 73 -9.07 -13.73 0.13
N PHE A 74 -8.45 -12.76 0.81
CA PHE A 74 -9.13 -11.70 1.55
C PHE A 74 -10.08 -10.91 0.65
N VAL A 75 -9.59 -10.40 -0.48
CA VAL A 75 -10.39 -9.64 -1.46
C VAL A 75 -11.49 -10.51 -2.04
N ALA A 76 -11.15 -11.71 -2.54
CA ALA A 76 -12.12 -12.56 -3.21
C ALA A 76 -13.23 -13.05 -2.27
N VAL A 77 -12.90 -13.42 -1.04
CA VAL A 77 -13.83 -14.03 -0.09
C VAL A 77 -14.54 -12.97 0.75
N LEU A 78 -13.81 -12.03 1.35
CA LEU A 78 -14.39 -11.07 2.30
C LEU A 78 -14.94 -9.81 1.61
N GLU A 79 -14.17 -9.18 0.73
CA GLU A 79 -14.59 -7.92 0.09
C GLU A 79 -15.61 -8.14 -1.04
N MET A 80 -15.34 -9.15 -1.88
CA MET A 80 -16.18 -9.48 -3.03
C MET A 80 -17.27 -10.52 -2.70
N HIS A 81 -17.31 -11.04 -1.47
CA HIS A 81 -18.27 -12.06 -1.03
C HIS A 81 -18.26 -13.34 -1.88
N GLY A 82 -17.10 -13.73 -2.40
CA GLY A 82 -16.92 -14.95 -3.17
C GLY A 82 -17.04 -16.21 -2.30
N GLN A 83 -17.42 -17.33 -2.94
CA GLN A 83 -17.52 -18.63 -2.27
C GLN A 83 -16.14 -19.28 -2.13
N GLY A 84 -15.46 -19.01 -1.02
CA GLY A 84 -14.16 -19.59 -0.71
C GLY A 84 -13.89 -19.63 0.78
N SER A 85 -12.74 -20.19 1.14
CA SER A 85 -12.26 -20.24 2.51
C SER A 85 -11.27 -19.09 2.77
N TYR A 86 -11.37 -18.45 3.93
CA TYR A 86 -10.41 -17.46 4.40
C TYR A 86 -10.18 -17.64 5.90
N THR A 87 -8.91 -17.63 6.32
CA THR A 87 -8.55 -17.76 7.74
C THR A 87 -7.49 -16.74 8.13
N ASP A 88 -7.82 -15.89 9.10
CA ASP A 88 -6.88 -14.98 9.76
C ASP A 88 -7.40 -14.67 11.17
N THR A 89 -6.90 -15.39 12.17
CA THR A 89 -7.35 -15.26 13.57
C THR A 89 -7.04 -13.90 14.18
N ARG A 90 -6.18 -13.09 13.54
CA ARG A 90 -5.92 -11.72 13.98
C ARG A 90 -7.17 -10.84 13.85
N LEU A 91 -8.10 -11.21 12.97
CA LEU A 91 -9.41 -10.56 12.81
C LEU A 91 -10.38 -10.83 13.97
N ASP A 92 -10.07 -11.75 14.89
CA ASP A 92 -10.89 -12.02 16.08
C ASP A 92 -10.69 -10.98 17.20
N ASN A 93 -9.75 -10.06 17.04
CA ASN A 93 -9.52 -8.98 18.00
C ASN A 93 -10.68 -7.96 17.93
N SER A 94 -11.69 -8.13 18.80
CA SER A 94 -12.88 -7.28 18.83
C SER A 94 -12.63 -5.82 19.21
N ALA A 95 -11.51 -5.51 19.86
CA ALA A 95 -11.13 -4.12 20.14
C ALA A 95 -10.61 -3.42 18.87
N LYS A 96 -10.03 -4.18 17.94
CA LYS A 96 -9.42 -3.66 16.70
C LYS A 96 -10.34 -3.79 15.49
N PHE A 97 -11.02 -4.93 15.38
CA PHE A 97 -11.90 -5.30 14.28
C PHE A 97 -13.29 -5.65 14.80
N PRO A 98 -14.02 -4.71 15.44
CA PRO A 98 -15.31 -4.99 16.05
C PRO A 98 -16.35 -5.55 15.07
N VAL A 99 -16.30 -5.14 13.79
CA VAL A 99 -17.22 -5.67 12.76
C VAL A 99 -16.78 -7.07 12.36
N ALA A 100 -15.50 -7.30 12.08
CA ALA A 100 -15.01 -8.63 11.67
C ALA A 100 -15.16 -9.69 12.76
N ALA A 101 -14.85 -9.34 14.01
CA ALA A 101 -14.88 -10.20 15.19
C ALA A 101 -16.28 -10.45 15.75
N ALA A 102 -17.30 -9.69 15.30
CA ALA A 102 -18.67 -9.89 15.76
C ALA A 102 -19.10 -11.35 15.52
N PRO A 103 -19.71 -12.04 16.49
CA PRO A 103 -20.08 -13.45 16.35
C PRO A 103 -20.97 -13.76 15.13
N ALA A 104 -21.74 -12.78 14.67
CA ALA A 104 -22.58 -12.90 13.49
C ALA A 104 -21.80 -12.84 12.16
N ASN A 105 -20.60 -12.25 12.16
CA ASN A 105 -19.78 -12.04 10.98
C ASN A 105 -18.60 -13.03 10.91
N HIS A 106 -17.88 -13.20 12.03
CA HIS A 106 -16.79 -14.17 12.22
C HIS A 106 -15.81 -14.24 11.03
N MET A 107 -15.44 -13.09 10.48
CA MET A 107 -14.83 -12.99 9.14
C MET A 107 -13.46 -13.67 9.04
N GLY A 108 -12.72 -13.73 10.16
CA GLY A 108 -11.43 -14.42 10.25
C GLY A 108 -11.50 -15.93 10.08
N HIS A 109 -12.69 -16.52 9.96
CA HIS A 109 -12.93 -17.97 9.86
C HIS A 109 -13.98 -18.30 8.79
N THR A 110 -13.94 -17.60 7.66
CA THR A 110 -14.93 -17.76 6.61
C THR A 110 -14.71 -19.07 5.85
N VAL A 111 -15.79 -19.81 5.62
CA VAL A 111 -15.81 -21.05 4.83
C VAL A 111 -17.01 -21.04 3.87
N PRO A 112 -16.97 -21.82 2.76
CA PRO A 112 -18.13 -21.99 1.90
C PRO A 112 -19.36 -22.48 2.68
N PRO A 113 -20.59 -22.16 2.23
CA PRO A 113 -21.81 -22.69 2.82
C PRO A 113 -21.80 -24.23 2.86
N ALA A 114 -22.48 -24.81 3.85
CA ALA A 114 -22.51 -26.26 4.04
C ALA A 114 -22.91 -27.00 2.75
N GLY A 115 -22.07 -27.94 2.32
CA GLY A 115 -22.26 -28.73 1.09
C GLY A 115 -21.82 -28.04 -0.20
N GLN A 116 -21.36 -26.79 -0.16
CA GLN A 116 -20.83 -26.07 -1.33
C GLN A 116 -19.29 -26.19 -1.40
N PRO A 117 -18.71 -26.23 -2.62
CA PRO A 117 -17.26 -26.31 -2.79
C PRO A 117 -16.57 -24.96 -2.58
N ASP A 118 -15.27 -24.98 -2.27
CA ASP A 118 -14.42 -23.79 -2.37
C ASP A 118 -14.09 -23.48 -3.84
N LEU A 119 -14.44 -22.29 -4.32
CA LEU A 119 -14.22 -21.84 -5.69
C LEU A 119 -13.00 -20.91 -5.85
N VAL A 120 -12.38 -20.49 -4.75
CA VAL A 120 -11.31 -19.47 -4.71
C VAL A 120 -9.94 -20.12 -4.57
N THR A 121 -9.76 -21.02 -3.60
CA THR A 121 -8.45 -21.52 -3.18
C THR A 121 -7.63 -22.11 -4.34
N SER A 122 -8.30 -22.83 -5.26
CA SER A 122 -7.64 -23.42 -6.44
C SER A 122 -7.07 -22.41 -7.44
N LYS A 123 -7.41 -21.12 -7.34
CA LYS A 123 -6.97 -20.04 -8.23
C LYS A 123 -5.82 -19.23 -7.68
N LEU A 124 -5.62 -19.25 -6.36
CA LEU A 124 -4.68 -18.35 -5.68
C LEU A 124 -3.24 -18.54 -6.14
N GLY A 125 -2.78 -19.77 -6.36
CA GLY A 125 -1.42 -20.02 -6.83
C GLY A 125 -1.15 -19.53 -8.26
N ALA A 126 -2.15 -19.64 -9.16
CA ALA A 126 -2.01 -19.12 -10.52
C ALA A 126 -2.05 -17.58 -10.55
N LEU A 127 -2.86 -16.97 -9.69
CA LEU A 127 -2.95 -15.52 -9.55
C LEU A 127 -1.67 -14.95 -8.92
N GLU A 128 -1.12 -15.60 -7.90
CA GLU A 128 0.18 -15.25 -7.32
C GLU A 128 1.29 -15.29 -8.37
N PHE A 129 1.35 -16.36 -9.17
CA PHE A 129 2.31 -16.43 -10.27
C PHE A 129 2.15 -15.27 -11.25
N TYR A 130 0.91 -14.94 -11.64
CA TYR A 130 0.64 -13.83 -12.56
C TYR A 130 1.13 -12.49 -11.99
N GLU A 131 0.81 -12.18 -10.74
CA GLU A 131 1.22 -10.93 -10.08
C GLU A 131 2.74 -10.84 -9.92
N LEU A 132 3.39 -11.93 -9.51
CA LEU A 132 4.85 -11.99 -9.40
C LEU A 132 5.56 -11.94 -10.77
N ALA A 133 4.87 -12.29 -11.86
CA ALA A 133 5.40 -12.23 -13.22
C ALA A 133 5.28 -10.84 -13.86
N LEU A 134 4.62 -9.86 -13.20
CA LEU A 134 4.53 -8.49 -13.70
C LEU A 134 5.90 -7.81 -13.63
N GLU A 135 6.50 -7.60 -14.79
CA GLU A 135 7.73 -6.81 -14.91
C GLU A 135 7.40 -5.32 -14.85
N ALA A 136 8.22 -4.57 -14.11
CA ALA A 136 8.13 -3.13 -14.12
C ALA A 136 8.45 -2.60 -15.53
N PRO A 137 7.65 -1.65 -16.05
CA PRO A 137 7.92 -1.04 -17.34
C PRO A 137 9.25 -0.29 -17.32
N THR A 138 9.95 -0.22 -18.45
CA THR A 138 11.14 0.62 -18.57
C THR A 138 10.75 2.09 -18.68
N PRO A 139 11.41 3.02 -17.95
CA PRO A 139 11.16 4.44 -18.12
C PRO A 139 11.36 4.88 -19.58
N PRO A 140 10.44 5.68 -20.17
CA PRO A 140 10.59 6.15 -21.55
C PRO A 140 11.88 6.94 -21.74
N ALA A 141 12.51 6.81 -22.91
CA ALA A 141 13.71 7.60 -23.23
C ALA A 141 13.43 9.11 -23.09
N GLY A 142 14.29 9.81 -22.34
CA GLY A 142 14.14 11.25 -22.08
C GLY A 142 13.12 11.61 -20.99
N SER A 143 12.53 10.64 -20.29
CA SER A 143 11.64 10.91 -19.15
C SER A 143 12.39 11.37 -17.88
N PHE A 144 13.71 11.18 -17.85
CA PHE A 144 14.62 11.63 -16.80
C PHE A 144 15.99 12.04 -17.38
N ASP A 145 16.74 12.85 -16.63
CA ASP A 145 18.13 13.20 -16.93
C ASP A 145 19.06 12.08 -16.43
N ALA A 146 19.70 11.36 -17.37
CA ALA A 146 20.57 10.24 -17.06
C ALA A 146 21.85 10.64 -16.30
N ALA A 147 22.40 11.83 -16.55
CA ALA A 147 23.58 12.30 -15.85
C ALA A 147 23.24 12.68 -14.40
N ALA A 148 22.07 13.30 -14.19
CA ALA A 148 21.53 13.56 -12.86
C ALA A 148 21.17 12.28 -12.11
N ALA A 149 20.49 11.33 -12.77
CA ALA A 149 20.15 10.03 -12.17
C ALA A 149 21.38 9.27 -11.69
N LYS A 150 22.50 9.31 -12.43
CA LYS A 150 23.77 8.71 -11.99
C LYS A 150 24.34 9.37 -10.73
N ARG A 151 24.21 10.69 -10.57
CA ARG A 151 24.59 11.38 -9.33
C ARG A 151 23.60 11.04 -8.20
N GLY A 152 22.31 10.95 -8.52
CA GLY A 152 21.25 10.54 -7.62
C GLY A 152 21.46 9.14 -7.05
N GLU A 153 21.93 8.18 -7.86
CA GLU A 153 22.26 6.83 -7.41
C GLU A 153 23.34 6.83 -6.31
N ALA A 154 24.38 7.65 -6.48
CA ALA A 154 25.44 7.79 -5.48
C ALA A 154 24.93 8.41 -4.17
N LEU A 155 23.98 9.36 -4.27
CA LEU A 155 23.31 9.92 -3.09
C LEU A 155 22.40 8.88 -2.42
N PHE A 156 21.61 8.16 -3.21
CA PHE A 156 20.66 7.14 -2.77
C PHE A 156 21.31 6.03 -1.95
N THR A 157 22.49 5.59 -2.40
CA THR A 157 23.30 4.56 -1.74
C THR A 157 24.21 5.11 -0.63
N GLY A 158 24.33 6.44 -0.53
CA GLY A 158 25.23 7.13 0.39
C GLY A 158 24.50 8.11 1.30
N ALA A 159 24.71 9.41 1.05
CA ALA A 159 24.30 10.49 1.95
C ALA A 159 22.78 10.55 2.21
N ALA A 160 21.96 10.14 1.23
CA ALA A 160 20.51 10.15 1.35
C ALA A 160 19.96 8.91 2.09
N LYS A 161 20.79 7.87 2.28
CA LYS A 161 20.48 6.63 3.02
C LYS A 161 19.26 5.85 2.50
N CYS A 162 18.70 6.17 1.34
CA CYS A 162 17.51 5.52 0.80
C CYS A 162 17.70 4.00 0.65
N ALA A 163 18.91 3.57 0.28
CA ALA A 163 19.27 2.17 0.11
C ALA A 163 19.31 1.35 1.42
N THR A 164 19.13 1.95 2.60
CA THR A 164 19.03 1.19 3.86
C THR A 164 17.72 0.40 3.96
N CYS A 165 16.66 0.87 3.28
CA CYS A 165 15.39 0.15 3.16
C CYS A 165 15.14 -0.26 1.70
N HIS A 166 15.43 0.60 0.72
CA HIS A 166 15.20 0.30 -0.70
C HIS A 166 16.41 -0.39 -1.34
N VAL A 167 16.70 -1.61 -0.90
CA VAL A 167 17.92 -2.35 -1.24
C VAL A 167 17.88 -2.90 -2.68
N ALA A 168 18.86 -2.54 -3.50
CA ALA A 168 19.02 -3.12 -4.84
C ALA A 168 19.39 -4.63 -4.77
N PRO A 169 18.97 -5.47 -5.74
CA PRO A 169 18.27 -5.13 -6.97
C PRO A 169 16.74 -5.11 -6.85
N LEU A 170 16.17 -5.42 -5.67
CA LEU A 170 14.71 -5.45 -5.47
C LEU A 170 14.12 -4.06 -5.22
N TYR A 171 14.96 -3.09 -4.84
CA TYR A 171 14.57 -1.74 -4.38
C TYR A 171 13.52 -1.76 -3.26
N THR A 172 13.64 -2.79 -2.44
CA THR A 172 12.93 -3.07 -1.20
C THR A 172 13.80 -4.07 -0.45
N ASP A 173 13.75 -4.03 0.87
CA ASP A 173 14.49 -4.90 1.75
C ASP A 173 13.80 -6.26 1.91
N ALA A 174 14.62 -7.30 2.06
CA ALA A 174 14.15 -8.67 2.19
C ALA A 174 13.93 -9.04 3.67
N GLY A 175 12.85 -9.77 3.97
CA GLY A 175 12.60 -10.33 5.30
C GLY A 175 11.45 -9.64 6.04
N TRP A 176 11.67 -9.24 7.30
CA TRP A 176 10.70 -8.49 8.09
C TRP A 176 11.01 -6.99 8.01
N ASN A 177 10.47 -6.34 6.98
CA ASN A 177 10.75 -4.97 6.60
C ASN A 177 9.66 -3.98 7.00
N MET A 178 9.34 -4.01 8.28
CA MET A 178 8.19 -3.32 8.85
C MET A 178 8.67 -2.19 9.76
N HIS A 179 8.16 -1.00 9.53
CA HIS A 179 8.58 0.26 10.15
C HIS A 179 7.44 0.90 10.93
N ASP A 180 7.79 1.55 12.04
CA ASP A 180 6.91 2.57 12.62
C ASP A 180 6.83 3.78 11.70
N GLY A 181 5.69 4.47 11.72
CA GLY A 181 5.49 5.73 11.02
C GLY A 181 6.57 6.75 11.36
N ALA A 182 7.03 6.79 12.61
CA ALA A 182 8.09 7.70 13.04
C ALA A 182 9.41 7.50 12.27
N GLU A 183 9.73 6.26 11.85
CA GLU A 183 10.94 5.95 11.06
C GLU A 183 10.86 6.55 9.65
N ILE A 184 9.64 6.74 9.13
CA ILE A 184 9.36 7.31 7.80
C ILE A 184 8.70 8.70 7.89
N GLY A 185 8.77 9.34 9.06
CA GLY A 185 8.33 10.72 9.32
C GLY A 185 6.82 10.94 9.36
N ILE A 186 6.01 9.92 9.65
CA ILE A 186 4.55 10.01 9.69
C ILE A 186 3.95 9.36 10.95
N ASP A 187 2.63 9.42 11.10
CA ASP A 187 1.88 8.76 12.17
C ASP A 187 1.62 7.27 11.88
N ASN A 188 1.17 6.53 12.90
CA ASN A 188 0.81 5.11 12.81
C ASN A 188 -0.69 4.86 12.58
N ILE A 189 -1.52 5.87 12.28
CA ILE A 189 -2.98 5.71 12.26
C ILE A 189 -3.39 4.62 11.26
N GLN A 190 -2.90 4.69 10.01
CA GLN A 190 -3.23 3.68 9.00
C GLN A 190 -2.57 2.33 9.30
N ALA A 191 -1.29 2.32 9.70
CA ALA A 191 -0.60 1.09 10.11
C ALA A 191 -1.37 0.32 11.21
N ASN A 192 -1.90 1.05 12.19
CA ASN A 192 -2.65 0.49 13.32
C ASN A 192 -3.99 -0.11 12.94
N ARG A 193 -4.51 0.12 11.73
CA ARG A 193 -5.72 -0.54 11.24
C ARG A 193 -5.43 -1.94 10.72
N SER A 194 -4.24 -2.19 10.19
CA SER A 194 -3.80 -3.55 9.82
C SER A 194 -3.44 -4.40 11.04
N PRO A 195 -3.50 -5.74 10.97
CA PRO A 195 -3.08 -6.61 12.09
C PRO A 195 -1.65 -6.33 12.59
N ASP A 196 -0.73 -6.03 11.69
CA ASP A 196 0.71 -5.96 11.97
C ASP A 196 1.15 -4.61 12.58
N GLY A 197 0.35 -3.55 12.45
CA GLY A 197 0.59 -2.29 13.15
C GLY A 197 1.80 -1.50 12.66
N LYS A 198 2.28 -1.78 11.45
CA LYS A 198 3.51 -1.21 10.87
C LYS A 198 3.30 -0.86 9.40
N TYR A 199 4.23 -0.11 8.82
CA TYR A 199 4.32 0.11 7.37
C TYR A 199 5.43 -0.73 6.77
N ARG A 200 5.19 -1.25 5.58
CA ARG A 200 6.22 -1.95 4.80
C ARG A 200 6.97 -0.97 3.92
N THR A 201 8.25 -1.25 3.68
CA THR A 201 9.01 -0.58 2.62
C THR A 201 8.44 -0.91 1.25
N THR A 202 7.84 0.09 0.60
CA THR A 202 7.27 -0.02 -0.75
C THR A 202 8.36 -0.27 -1.80
N PRO A 203 8.18 -1.19 -2.77
CA PRO A 203 9.15 -1.37 -3.85
C PRO A 203 9.16 -0.15 -4.76
N LEU A 204 10.34 0.23 -5.27
CA LEU A 204 10.48 1.41 -6.14
C LEU A 204 10.49 1.10 -7.64
N HIS A 205 10.50 -0.18 -8.02
CA HIS A 205 10.47 -0.58 -9.43
C HIS A 205 9.23 -0.03 -10.12
N GLY A 206 9.43 0.67 -11.25
CA GLY A 206 8.35 1.27 -12.03
C GLY A 206 7.66 2.45 -11.32
N LEU A 207 8.31 3.09 -10.35
CA LEU A 207 7.75 4.24 -9.62
C LEU A 207 7.29 5.36 -10.56
N PHE A 208 8.00 5.60 -11.67
CA PHE A 208 7.60 6.58 -12.68
C PHE A 208 6.23 6.27 -13.31
N ALA A 209 5.85 4.99 -13.36
CA ALA A 209 4.61 4.55 -13.98
C ALA A 209 3.38 5.06 -13.21
N HIS A 210 3.53 5.34 -11.91
CA HIS A 210 2.48 5.94 -11.08
C HIS A 210 1.93 7.23 -11.73
N ASP A 211 2.81 8.13 -12.15
CA ASP A 211 2.41 9.39 -12.78
C ASP A 211 2.25 9.26 -14.29
N ALA A 212 3.05 8.40 -14.94
CA ALA A 212 3.07 8.28 -16.40
C ALA A 212 1.88 7.47 -16.96
N MET A 213 1.34 6.52 -16.20
CA MET A 213 0.24 5.65 -16.64
C MET A 213 -1.13 6.06 -16.08
N THR A 214 -1.17 7.04 -15.18
CA THR A 214 -2.42 7.56 -14.64
C THR A 214 -3.13 8.47 -15.66
N THR A 215 -4.28 8.00 -16.17
CA THR A 215 -5.10 8.72 -17.15
C THR A 215 -6.06 9.73 -16.51
N ASN A 216 -6.38 9.57 -15.22
CA ASN A 216 -7.20 10.52 -14.47
C ASN A 216 -6.31 11.65 -13.91
N PRO A 217 -6.43 12.89 -14.39
CA PRO A 217 -5.58 13.99 -13.93
C PRO A 217 -5.68 14.26 -12.42
N ALA A 218 -6.83 13.97 -11.78
CA ALA A 218 -7.02 14.15 -10.35
C ALA A 218 -6.33 13.07 -9.48
N ALA A 219 -5.96 11.95 -10.10
CA ALA A 219 -5.19 10.86 -9.50
C ALA A 219 -3.68 10.97 -9.79
N LYS A 220 -3.27 11.89 -10.67
CA LYS A 220 -1.86 12.08 -11.03
C LYS A 220 -1.10 12.77 -9.89
N GLY A 221 0.17 12.43 -9.71
CA GLY A 221 0.87 12.71 -8.45
C GLY A 221 0.29 11.85 -7.34
N ARG A 222 0.58 12.16 -6.08
CA ARG A 222 0.15 11.39 -4.88
C ARG A 222 1.05 10.20 -4.59
N TYR A 223 2.03 10.43 -3.73
CA TYR A 223 2.94 9.43 -3.20
C TYR A 223 2.61 9.16 -1.73
N TYR A 224 3.17 8.07 -1.20
CA TYR A 224 2.79 7.43 0.07
C TYR A 224 1.46 6.68 0.03
N HIS A 225 1.21 5.85 1.04
CA HIS A 225 0.00 5.04 1.14
C HIS A 225 -1.28 5.86 1.10
N ASP A 226 -1.29 7.10 1.58
CA ASP A 226 -2.45 7.98 1.63
C ASP A 226 -2.40 9.12 0.59
N GLY A 227 -1.39 9.13 -0.28
CA GLY A 227 -1.26 10.13 -1.32
C GLY A 227 -0.98 11.55 -0.82
N ARG A 228 -0.41 11.71 0.40
CA ARG A 228 -0.15 13.01 1.03
C ARG A 228 0.84 13.90 0.26
N PHE A 229 1.73 13.31 -0.55
CA PHE A 229 2.74 14.05 -1.29
C PHE A 229 2.36 14.18 -2.76
N ALA A 230 2.32 15.39 -3.30
CA ALA A 230 1.88 15.59 -4.69
C ALA A 230 2.95 15.15 -5.70
N THR A 231 4.23 15.25 -5.36
CA THR A 231 5.36 15.00 -6.26
C THR A 231 6.47 14.17 -5.60
N LEU A 232 7.38 13.60 -6.41
CA LEU A 232 8.61 12.98 -5.88
C LEU A 232 9.51 14.00 -5.19
N ASP A 233 9.50 15.26 -5.64
CA ASP A 233 10.22 16.35 -4.98
C ASP A 233 9.72 16.53 -3.53
N ASP A 234 8.40 16.47 -3.30
CA ASP A 234 7.82 16.53 -1.95
C ASP A 234 8.24 15.33 -1.09
N VAL A 235 8.32 14.13 -1.68
CA VAL A 235 8.78 12.91 -0.97
C VAL A 235 10.24 13.04 -0.56
N VAL A 236 11.11 13.49 -1.46
CA VAL A 236 12.54 13.67 -1.16
C VAL A 236 12.75 14.78 -0.13
N ALA A 237 12.01 15.89 -0.23
CA ALA A 237 12.06 16.98 0.74
C ALA A 237 11.58 16.54 2.13
N HIS A 238 10.54 15.70 2.18
CA HIS A 238 10.06 15.07 3.41
C HIS A 238 11.16 14.28 4.10
N TYR A 239 11.79 13.32 3.41
CA TYR A 239 12.86 12.52 4.00
C TYR A 239 14.10 13.35 4.36
N ASN A 240 14.45 14.36 3.56
CA ASN A 240 15.54 15.27 3.88
C ASN A 240 15.33 15.96 5.24
N THR A 241 14.08 16.34 5.53
CA THR A 241 13.69 16.96 6.80
C THR A 241 13.58 15.92 7.92
N ALA A 242 12.76 14.89 7.72
CA ALA A 242 12.45 13.88 8.74
C ALA A 242 13.70 13.13 9.24
N MET A 243 14.68 12.91 8.36
CA MET A 243 15.93 12.23 8.69
C MET A 243 17.13 13.17 8.86
N SER A 244 16.93 14.50 8.80
CA SER A 244 17.98 15.51 8.96
C SER A 244 19.19 15.27 8.04
N LEU A 245 18.94 14.99 6.76
CA LEU A 245 19.98 14.56 5.80
C LEU A 245 20.82 15.74 5.28
N ALA A 246 20.33 16.97 5.41
CA ALA A 246 20.99 18.21 4.97
C ALA A 246 21.37 18.24 3.47
N LEU A 247 20.57 17.58 2.62
CA LEU A 247 20.75 17.56 1.17
C LEU A 247 20.42 18.94 0.57
N SER A 248 21.30 19.43 -0.29
CA SER A 248 21.09 20.64 -1.08
C SER A 248 19.95 20.45 -2.10
N PRO A 249 19.37 21.55 -2.62
CA PRO A 249 18.34 21.46 -3.67
C PRO A 249 18.79 20.69 -4.92
N ALA A 250 20.08 20.80 -5.29
CA ALA A 250 20.63 20.07 -6.43
C ALA A 250 20.70 18.55 -6.17
N GLU A 251 21.12 18.14 -4.96
CA GLU A 251 21.16 16.73 -4.57
C GLU A 251 19.77 16.10 -4.49
N GLN A 252 18.79 16.85 -3.98
CA GLN A 252 17.39 16.41 -3.97
C GLN A 252 16.85 16.21 -5.39
N SER A 253 17.15 17.13 -6.31
CA SER A 253 16.78 17.01 -7.73
C SER A 253 17.44 15.80 -8.39
N ASP A 254 18.74 15.55 -8.12
CA ASP A 254 19.45 14.38 -8.63
C ASP A 254 18.81 13.06 -8.13
N LEU A 255 18.41 12.99 -6.86
CA LEU A 255 17.67 11.85 -6.31
C LEU A 255 16.33 11.63 -7.02
N VAL A 256 15.58 12.70 -7.29
CA VAL A 256 14.31 12.60 -8.03
C VAL A 256 14.54 12.03 -9.44
N GLN A 257 15.62 12.42 -10.12
CA GLN A 257 15.97 11.85 -11.43
C GLN A 257 16.33 10.36 -11.34
N TYR A 258 17.02 9.95 -10.26
CA TYR A 258 17.29 8.54 -10.03
C TYR A 258 16.00 7.75 -9.77
N LEU A 259 15.11 8.25 -8.91
CA LEU A 259 13.81 7.64 -8.64
C LEU A 259 12.94 7.47 -9.90
N LYS A 260 13.01 8.42 -10.84
CA LYS A 260 12.33 8.32 -12.15
C LYS A 260 12.95 7.28 -13.09
N SER A 261 14.17 6.85 -12.81
CA SER A 261 14.89 5.85 -13.61
C SER A 261 14.66 4.40 -13.15
N LEU A 262 13.97 4.21 -12.01
CA LEU A 262 13.64 2.91 -11.40
C LEU A 262 12.31 2.34 -11.90
#